data_AF-A0A838NH09-F1
#
_entry.id   AF-A0A838NH09-F1
#
_cell.length_a   1.000
_cell.length_b   1.000
_cell.length_c   1.000
_cell.angle_alpha   90.00
_cell.angle_beta   90.00
_cell.angle_gamma   90.00
#
_symmetry.space_group_name_H-M   'P 1'
#
loop_
_entity.id
_entity.type
_entity.pdbx_description
1 polymer ?
#
loop_
_entity_poly.entity_id
_entity_poly.type
_entity_poly.pdbx_seq_one_letter_code
_entity_poly.pdbx_strand_id
1 'polypeptide(L)' 'MPPLLLRELRQALRTIRYGAVELVIHDGRVVQLERREKVRLEP' A
#
# COMPACT_ATOMS: atom_id res chain seq x y z
N MET A 1 -14.08 -7.40 5.77
CA MET A 1 -13.08 -6.76 4.88
C MET A 1 -13.46 -6.99 3.43
N PRO A 2 -13.42 -5.98 2.54
CA PRO A 2 -13.67 -6.18 1.13
C PRO A 2 -12.57 -7.10 0.53
N PRO A 3 -12.92 -8.15 -0.24
CA PRO A 3 -11.94 -9.09 -0.82
C PRO A 3 -10.89 -8.41 -1.71
N LEU A 4 -11.26 -7.30 -2.34
CA LEU A 4 -10.39 -6.54 -3.23
C LEU A 4 -9.22 -5.90 -2.48
N LEU A 5 -9.45 -5.37 -1.29
CA LEU A 5 -8.43 -4.67 -0.51
C LEU A 5 -7.28 -5.59 -0.10
N LEU A 6 -7.58 -6.83 0.33
CA LEU A 6 -6.58 -7.82 0.67
C LEU A 6 -5.71 -8.18 -0.54
N ARG A 7 -6.31 -8.26 -1.73
CA ARG A 7 -5.59 -8.54 -2.97
C ARG A 7 -4.64 -7.39 -3.32
N GLU A 8 -5.12 -6.15 -3.28
CA GLU A 8 -4.31 -4.95 -3.58
C GLU A 8 -3.17 -4.77 -2.57
N LEU A 9 -3.46 -4.93 -1.26
CA LEU A 9 -2.44 -4.87 -0.22
C LEU A 9 -1.38 -5.96 -0.42
N ARG A 10 -1.80 -7.20 -0.69
CA ARG A 10 -0.87 -8.30 -0.96
C ARG A 10 -0.02 -8.04 -2.20
N GLN A 11 -0.59 -7.46 -3.24
CA GLN A 11 0.14 -7.09 -4.45
C GLN A 11 1.16 -5.98 -4.15
N ALA A 12 0.75 -4.93 -3.44
CA ALA A 12 1.62 -3.82 -3.07
C ALA A 12 2.82 -4.28 -2.22
N LEU A 13 2.58 -5.16 -1.24
CA LEU A 13 3.62 -5.75 -0.41
C LEU A 13 4.56 -6.67 -1.18
N ARG A 14 4.07 -7.37 -2.21
CA ARG A 14 4.91 -8.24 -3.06
C ARG A 14 5.80 -7.46 -4.02
N THR A 15 5.36 -6.29 -4.48
CA THR A 15 6.07 -5.52 -5.52
C THR A 15 6.93 -4.39 -4.99
N ILE A 16 6.68 -3.92 -3.76
CA ILE A 16 7.45 -2.82 -3.18
C ILE A 16 8.89 -3.28 -2.91
N ARG A 17 9.85 -2.57 -3.50
CA ARG A 17 11.29 -2.80 -3.27
C ARG A 17 11.86 -1.85 -2.21
N TYR A 18 11.44 -0.59 -2.25
CA TYR A 18 11.85 0.45 -1.31
C TYR A 18 10.69 1.43 -1.12
N GLY A 19 10.36 1.75 0.14
CA GLY A 19 9.30 2.71 0.45
C GLY A 19 8.37 2.26 1.58
N ALA A 20 7.11 2.68 1.52
CA ALA A 20 6.09 2.39 2.52
C ALA A 20 4.73 2.10 1.89
N VAL A 21 3.93 1.28 2.58
CA VAL A 21 2.50 1.10 2.29
C VAL A 21 1.72 1.64 3.48
N GLU A 22 0.82 2.58 3.24
CA GLU A 22 0.02 3.26 4.26
C GLU A 22 -1.46 2.86 4.09
N LEU A 23 -2.09 2.45 5.19
CA LEU A 23 -3.52 2.16 5.25
C LEU A 23 -4.18 3.19 6.17
N VAL A 24 -5.23 3.86 5.70
CA VAL A 24 -5.99 4.81 6.52
C VAL A 24 -7.33 4.19 6.89
N ILE A 25 -7.64 4.17 8.18
CA ILE A 25 -8.84 3.58 8.75
C ILE A 25 -9.66 4.69 9.42
N HIS A 26 -10.91 4.84 9.02
CA HIS A 26 -11.89 5.68 9.68
C HIS A 26 -13.12 4.83 10.01
N ASP A 27 -13.65 4.94 11.23
CA ASP A 27 -14.84 4.21 11.67
C ASP A 27 -14.76 2.68 11.44
N GLY A 28 -13.59 2.10 11.72
CA GLY A 28 -13.33 0.67 11.51
C GLY A 28 -13.31 0.23 10.03
N ARG A 29 -13.37 1.17 9.09
CA ARG A 29 -13.34 0.91 7.65
C ARG A 29 -12.07 1.49 7.04
N VAL A 30 -11.46 0.71 6.16
CA VAL A 30 -10.33 1.19 5.36
C VAL A 30 -10.87 2.13 4.29
N VAL A 31 -10.38 3.38 4.30
CA VAL A 31 -10.79 4.42 3.36
C VAL A 31 -9.69 4.75 2.35
N GLN A 32 -8.43 4.41 2.65
CA GLN A 32 -7.29 4.70 1.77
C GLN A 32 -6.24 3.60 1.87
N LEU A 33 -5.61 3.31 0.72
CA LEU A 33 -4.43 2.48 0.58
C LEU A 33 -3.45 3.24 -0.32
N GLU A 34 -2.36 3.74 0.26
CA GLU A 34 -1.30 4.42 -0.47
C GLU A 34 -0.04 3.55 -0.52
N ARG A 35 0.63 3.54 -1.68
CA ARG A 35 1.94 2.93 -1.86
C ARG A 35 2.92 4.02 -2.25
N ARG A 36 3.90 4.28 -1.38
CA ARG A 36 4.99 5.22 -1.63
C ARG A 36 6.22 4.43 -2.00
N GLU A 37 6.69 4.56 -3.23
CA GLU A 37 7.97 3.99 -3.65
C GLU A 37 9.06 5.05 -3.54
N LYS A 38 10.17 4.68 -2.87
CA LYS A 38 11.41 5.46 -2.93
C LYS A 38 12.28 4.91 -4.05
N VAL A 39 12.15 5.47 -5.23
CA VAL A 39 13.12 5.27 -6.31
C VAL A 39 14.37 6.10 -6.00
N ARG A 40 15.52 5.45 -5.80
CA ARG A 40 16.80 6.15 -5.89
C ARG A 40 17.05 6.43 -7.36
N LEU A 41 17.00 7.70 -7.73
CA LEU A 41 17.62 8.18 -8.95
C LEU A 41 19.11 8.27 -8.63
N GLU A 42 19.86 7.24 -9.00
CA GLU A 42 21.31 7.33 -9.03
C GLU A 42 21.70 8.27 -10.19
N PRO A 43 22.76 9.10 -10.04
CA PRO A 43 23.15 10.12 -11.03
C PRO A 43 23.63 9.54 -12.36
#